data_AF-A0A1W1HGL4-F1
#
_entry.id   AF-A0A1W1HGL4-F1
#
_cell.length_a   1.000
_cell.length_b   1.000
_cell.length_c   1.000
_cell.angle_alpha   90.00
_cell.angle_beta   90.00
_cell.angle_gamma   90.00
#
_symmetry.space_group_name_H-M   'P 1'
#
loop_
_entity.id
_entity.type
_entity.pdbx_description
1 polymer ?
#
loop_
_entity_poly.entity_id
_entity_poly.type
_entity_poly.pdbx_seq_one_letter_code
_entity_poly.pdbx_strand_id
1 'polypeptide(L)'
;MIAKMWKFSPKMVNIIRHHHLGEVSMEKEKDISIVYLSDCICMMMGIALGNDALSYRFHDNIVTELGITPQDISKIMADFTFNMQKVEALLNIIE
;
A
#
# COMPACT_ATOMS: atom_id res chain seq x y z
N MET A 1 -19.44 0.86 2.85
CA MET A 1 -18.18 0.51 2.16
C MET A 1 -18.51 -0.25 0.89
N ILE A 2 -18.08 0.25 -0.26
CA ILE A 2 -18.42 -0.30 -1.60
C ILE A 2 -18.02 -1.79 -1.71
N ALA A 3 -16.86 -2.17 -1.20
CA ALA A 3 -16.38 -3.56 -1.26
C ALA A 3 -17.35 -4.60 -0.63
N LYS A 4 -18.13 -4.22 0.39
CA LYS A 4 -19.18 -5.12 0.93
C LYS A 4 -20.36 -5.28 -0.04
N MET A 5 -20.78 -4.20 -0.69
CA MET A 5 -21.87 -4.21 -1.68
C MET A 5 -21.49 -5.06 -2.90
N TRP A 6 -20.22 -4.99 -3.30
CA TRP A 6 -19.65 -5.81 -4.37
C TRP A 6 -19.31 -7.25 -3.95
N LYS A 7 -19.69 -7.66 -2.72
CA LYS A 7 -19.50 -9.02 -2.19
C LYS A 7 -18.04 -9.50 -2.18
N PHE A 8 -17.08 -8.60 -1.91
CA PHE A 8 -15.70 -9.00 -1.67
C PHE A 8 -15.60 -9.88 -0.42
N SER A 9 -14.55 -10.70 -0.36
CA SER A 9 -14.31 -11.58 0.79
C SER A 9 -14.21 -10.77 2.10
N PRO A 10 -14.61 -11.35 3.24
CA PRO A 10 -14.46 -10.69 4.54
C PRO A 10 -13.03 -10.20 4.81
N LYS A 11 -12.03 -10.97 4.36
CA LYS A 11 -10.61 -10.61 4.46
C LYS A 11 -10.28 -9.34 3.67
N MET A 12 -10.71 -9.25 2.41
CA MET A 12 -10.47 -8.07 1.58
C MET A 12 -11.19 -6.83 2.14
N VAL A 13 -12.42 -7.03 2.62
CA VAL A 13 -13.18 -5.99 3.32
C VAL A 13 -12.43 -5.49 4.56
N ASN A 14 -11.77 -6.38 5.30
CA ASN A 14 -10.98 -6.02 6.47
C ASN A 14 -9.75 -5.18 6.09
N ILE A 15 -9.00 -5.62 5.09
CA ILE A 15 -7.80 -4.91 4.60
C ILE A 15 -8.16 -3.50 4.12
N ILE A 16 -9.17 -3.36 3.25
CA ILE A 16 -9.60 -2.06 2.73
C ILE A 16 -10.02 -1.12 3.86
N ARG A 17 -10.68 -1.62 4.89
CA ARG A 17 -11.14 -0.79 6.00
C ARG A 17 -10.00 -0.23 6.84
N HIS A 18 -8.95 -1.04 7.07
CA HIS A 18 -7.97 -0.78 8.11
C HIS A 18 -6.57 -0.42 7.59
N HIS A 19 -6.37 -0.30 6.27
CA HIS A 19 -5.05 -0.06 5.67
C HIS A 19 -4.36 1.26 6.05
N HIS A 20 -5.06 2.26 6.58
CA HIS A 20 -4.42 3.47 7.13
C HIS A 20 -4.04 3.35 8.62
N LEU A 21 -4.27 2.19 9.24
CA LEU A 21 -3.87 1.88 10.62
C LEU A 21 -4.35 2.89 11.68
N GLY A 22 -5.59 3.38 11.53
CA GLY A 22 -6.23 4.19 12.57
C GLY A 22 -6.46 3.45 13.90
N GLU A 23 -6.32 2.13 13.90
CA GLU A 23 -6.40 1.26 15.08
C GLU A 23 -5.07 0.53 15.28
N VAL A 24 -4.36 0.81 16.38
CA VAL A 24 -3.03 0.25 16.68
C VAL A 24 -3.03 -1.29 16.73
N SER A 25 -4.15 -1.91 17.08
CA SER A 25 -4.28 -3.38 17.08
C SER A 25 -4.10 -4.00 15.69
N MET A 26 -4.31 -3.23 14.61
CA MET A 26 -4.22 -3.71 13.23
C MET A 26 -2.78 -3.80 12.72
N GLU A 27 -1.80 -3.23 13.43
CA GLU A 27 -0.37 -3.31 13.04
C GLU A 27 0.17 -4.75 13.04
N LYS A 28 -0.44 -5.63 13.84
CA LYS A 28 -0.08 -7.05 13.92
C LYS A 28 -0.66 -7.90 12.79
N GLU A 29 -1.63 -7.37 12.05
CA GLU A 29 -2.28 -8.08 10.95
C GLU A 29 -1.44 -7.91 9.67
N LYS A 30 -0.62 -8.93 9.38
CA LYS A 30 0.39 -8.89 8.32
C LYS A 30 -0.12 -8.33 6.97
N ASP A 31 -1.29 -8.75 6.51
CA ASP A 31 -1.83 -8.30 5.23
C ASP A 31 -2.23 -6.82 5.24
N ILE A 32 -2.69 -6.30 6.38
CA ILE A 32 -3.01 -4.88 6.54
C ILE A 32 -1.71 -4.09 6.56
N SER A 33 -0.71 -4.55 7.30
CA SER A 33 0.61 -3.91 7.41
C SER A 33 1.34 -3.86 6.07
N ILE A 34 1.21 -4.89 5.23
CA ILE A 34 1.74 -4.89 3.85
C ILE A 34 1.07 -3.80 3.00
N VAL A 35 -0.25 -3.68 3.04
CA VAL A 35 -0.98 -2.69 2.23
C VAL A 35 -0.69 -1.27 2.74
N TYR A 36 -0.65 -1.08 4.06
CA TYR A 36 -0.23 0.18 4.67
C TYR A 36 1.17 0.59 4.22
N LEU A 37 2.17 -0.30 4.31
CA LEU A 37 3.54 0.02 3.89
C LEU A 37 3.59 0.32 2.38
N SER A 38 2.80 -0.39 1.58
CA SER A 38 2.70 -0.14 0.14
C SER A 38 2.14 1.25 -0.15
N ASP A 39 1.11 1.69 0.59
CA ASP A 39 0.55 3.04 0.52
C ASP A 39 1.58 4.11 0.90
N CYS A 40 2.35 3.87 1.99
CA CYS A 40 3.47 4.74 2.35
C CYS A 40 4.52 4.85 1.25
N ILE A 41 4.89 3.75 0.60
CA ILE A 41 5.86 3.75 -0.50
C ILE A 41 5.31 4.54 -1.70
N CYS A 42 4.04 4.38 -2.06
CA CYS A 42 3.39 5.18 -3.09
C CYS A 42 3.49 6.69 -2.77
N MET A 43 3.20 7.08 -1.52
CA MET A 43 3.35 8.47 -1.08
C MET A 43 4.81 8.95 -1.14
N MET A 44 5.79 8.13 -0.73
CA MET A 44 7.22 8.46 -0.89
C MET A 44 7.60 8.69 -2.36
N MET A 45 6.97 7.99 -3.29
CA MET A 45 7.16 8.15 -4.74
C MET A 45 6.37 9.33 -5.34
N GLY A 46 5.59 10.07 -4.53
CA GLY A 46 4.78 11.18 -5.01
C GLY A 46 3.48 10.75 -5.71
N ILE A 47 3.04 9.51 -5.55
CA ILE A 47 1.87 8.93 -6.20
C ILE A 47 0.65 9.07 -5.29
N ALA A 48 -0.48 9.50 -5.85
CA ALA A 48 -1.79 9.52 -5.18
C ALA A 48 -1.82 10.23 -3.80
N LEU A 49 -1.00 11.29 -3.64
CA LEU A 49 -0.75 11.98 -2.37
C LEU A 49 -2.00 12.46 -1.63
N GLY A 50 -3.06 12.85 -2.34
CA GLY A 50 -4.36 13.19 -1.74
C GLY A 50 -4.26 14.14 -0.53
N ASN A 51 -5.17 13.97 0.44
CA ASN A 51 -5.08 14.63 1.75
C ASN A 51 -4.19 13.86 2.73
N ASP A 52 -3.93 12.57 2.46
CA ASP A 52 -3.20 11.67 3.35
C ASP A 52 -1.69 11.97 3.40
N ALA A 53 -1.13 12.57 2.34
CA ALA A 53 0.23 13.07 2.37
C ALA A 53 0.46 14.16 3.42
N LEU A 54 -0.58 14.92 3.79
CA LEU A 54 -0.49 15.94 4.85
C LEU A 54 -0.58 15.33 6.26
N SER A 55 -1.12 14.12 6.38
CA SER A 55 -1.29 13.40 7.65
C SER A 55 -0.30 12.25 7.81
N TYR A 56 0.68 12.15 6.91
CA TYR A 56 1.64 11.05 6.85
C TYR A 56 2.25 10.73 8.22
N ARG A 57 1.95 9.53 8.71
CA ARG A 57 2.59 8.92 9.89
C ARG A 57 3.28 7.68 9.40
N PHE A 58 4.59 7.60 9.59
CA PHE A 58 5.35 6.40 9.28
C PHE A 58 5.56 5.58 10.55
N HIS A 59 5.06 4.34 10.54
CA HIS A 59 5.14 3.43 11.68
C HIS A 59 6.37 2.54 11.52
N ASP A 60 7.52 2.97 12.06
CA ASP A 60 8.82 2.27 11.94
C ASP A 60 8.78 0.81 12.42
N ASN A 61 7.91 0.51 13.38
CA ASN A 61 7.71 -0.85 13.88
C ASN A 61 7.18 -1.80 12.80
N ILE A 62 6.40 -1.31 11.84
CA ILE A 62 5.84 -2.15 10.78
C ILE A 62 6.90 -2.62 9.81
N VAL A 63 7.83 -1.74 9.44
CA VAL A 63 8.99 -2.08 8.61
C VAL A 63 9.84 -3.14 9.31
N THR A 64 10.03 -2.99 10.61
CA THR A 64 10.76 -3.93 11.46
C THR A 64 10.05 -5.30 11.54
N GLU A 65 8.73 -5.31 11.79
CA GLU A 65 7.93 -6.54 11.90
C GLU A 65 7.81 -7.30 10.57
N LEU A 66 7.77 -6.58 9.44
CA LEU A 66 7.79 -7.18 8.11
C LEU A 66 9.19 -7.63 7.67
N GLY A 67 10.24 -7.28 8.42
CA GLY A 67 11.62 -7.62 8.09
C GLY A 67 12.13 -6.91 6.83
N ILE A 68 11.59 -5.72 6.54
CA ILE A 68 11.94 -4.93 5.36
C ILE A 68 13.06 -3.96 5.73
N THR A 69 14.08 -3.87 4.88
CA THR A 69 15.18 -2.91 5.05
C THR A 69 14.96 -1.65 4.18
N PRO A 70 15.64 -0.53 4.46
CA PRO A 70 15.65 0.63 3.56
C PRO A 70 16.13 0.29 2.14
N GLN A 71 17.05 -0.67 2.00
CA GLN A 71 17.52 -1.17 0.72
C GLN A 71 16.41 -1.92 -0.03
N ASP A 72 15.59 -2.70 0.68
CA ASP A 72 14.43 -3.37 0.09
C ASP A 72 13.40 -2.34 -0.40
N ILE A 73 13.12 -1.29 0.39
CA ILE A 73 12.22 -0.20 -0.03
C ILE A 73 12.73 0.45 -1.33
N SER A 74 14.02 0.79 -1.37
CA SER A 74 14.65 1.40 -2.55
C SER A 74 14.51 0.49 -3.78
N LYS A 75 14.71 -0.83 -3.59
CA LYS A 75 14.55 -1.82 -4.65
C LYS A 75 13.10 -1.95 -5.10
N ILE A 76 12.14 -1.99 -4.18
CA ILE A 76 10.70 -2.04 -4.47
C ILE A 76 10.28 -0.84 -5.31
N MET A 77 10.73 0.37 -4.96
CA MET A 77 10.43 1.60 -5.73
C MET A 77 10.99 1.53 -7.16
N ALA A 78 12.22 1.04 -7.33
CA ALA A 78 12.85 0.88 -8.64
C ALA A 78 12.12 -0.18 -9.49
N ASP A 79 11.85 -1.35 -8.91
CA ASP A 79 11.15 -2.45 -9.57
C ASP A 79 9.71 -2.05 -9.94
N PHE A 80 9.01 -1.34 -9.06
CA PHE A 80 7.67 -0.80 -9.33
C PHE A 80 7.67 0.15 -10.52
N THR A 81 8.60 1.12 -10.55
CA THR A 81 8.71 2.08 -11.65
C THR A 81 8.89 1.37 -13.00
N PHE A 82 9.78 0.38 -13.07
CA PHE A 82 10.03 -0.36 -14.31
C PHE A 82 8.84 -1.23 -14.72
N ASN A 83 8.17 -1.88 -13.76
CA ASN A 83 7.03 -2.74 -14.07
C ASN A 83 5.78 -1.94 -14.44
N MET A 84 5.57 -0.75 -13.86
CA MET A 84 4.43 0.09 -14.21
C MET A 84 4.50 0.61 -15.65
N GLN A 85 5.70 0.90 -16.18
CA GLN A 85 5.86 1.23 -17.61
C GLN A 85 5.33 0.12 -18.53
N LYS A 86 5.51 -1.15 -18.14
CA LYS A 86 4.99 -2.30 -18.91
C LYS A 86 3.47 -2.39 -18.81
N VAL A 87 2.91 -2.12 -17.62
CA VAL A 87 1.45 -2.11 -17.41
C VAL A 87 0.80 -0.99 -18.22
N GLU A 88 1.38 0.21 -18.21
CA GLU A 88 0.91 1.35 -19.02
C GLU A 88 0.96 1.03 -20.52
N ALA A 89 2.04 0.41 -20.99
CA ALA A 89 2.14 -0.03 -22.38
C ALA A 89 1.04 -1.05 -22.74
N LEU A 90 0.70 -1.98 -21.85
CA LEU A 90 -0.40 -2.93 -22.06
C LEU A 90 -1.76 -2.25 -22.11
N LEU A 91 -2.01 -1.26 -21.23
CA LEU A 91 -3.27 -0.52 -21.21
C LEU A 91 -3.45 0.32 -22.47
N ASN A 92 -2.38 0.96 -22.96
CA ASN A 92 -2.39 1.75 -24.19
C ASN A 92 -2.56 0.92 -25.48
N ILE A 93 -2.51 -0.41 -25.41
CA ILE A 93 -2.81 -1.31 -26.54
C ILE A 93 -4.31 -1.64 -26.59
N ILE A 94 -5.04 -1.40 -25.50
CA ILE A 94 -6.47 -1.76 -25.36
C ILE A 94 -7.39 -0.58 -25.75
N GLU A 95 -6.83 0.62 -25.95
CA GLU A 95 -7.51 1.79 -26.54
C GLU A 95 -7.35 1.84 -28.08
#